data_AF-A0A420Z996-F1
#
_entry.id   AF-A0A420Z996-F1
#
_cell.length_a   1.000
_cell.length_b   1.000
_cell.length_c   1.000
_cell.angle_alpha   90.00
_cell.angle_beta   90.00
_cell.angle_gamma   90.00
#
_symmetry.space_group_name_H-M   'P 1'
#
loop_
_entity.id
_entity.type
_entity.pdbx_description
1 polymer ?
#
loop_
_entity_poly.entity_id
_entity_poly.type
_entity_poly.pdbx_seq_one_letter_code
_entity_poly.pdbx_strand_id
1 'polypeptide(L)'
;MQKVVRTTFTAPDDFLRVAKYYALSKKISLSELIRQSLIKNMKIIYPLVKKKQVSMLDLAGMYNLGGKKPPSRNKLYEEHIKKKISL
;
A
#
# COMPACT_ATOMS: atom_id res chain seq x y z
N MET A 1 -21.69 10.43 8.41
CA MET A 1 -21.79 11.09 7.09
C MET A 1 -20.39 11.21 6.50
N GLN A 2 -20.17 10.85 5.23
CA GLN A 2 -18.86 11.04 4.60
C GLN A 2 -18.55 12.54 4.42
N LYS A 3 -17.36 12.97 4.85
CA LYS A 3 -16.92 14.36 4.71
C LYS A 3 -16.59 14.64 3.23
N VAL A 4 -17.43 15.43 2.57
CA VAL A 4 -17.21 15.83 1.17
C VAL A 4 -16.30 17.06 1.16
N VAL A 5 -15.09 16.90 0.61
CA VAL A 5 -14.16 18.02 0.39
C VAL A 5 -14.34 18.53 -1.04
N ARG A 6 -14.51 19.84 -1.20
CA ARG A 6 -14.55 20.50 -2.51
C ARG A 6 -13.14 21.01 -2.84
N THR A 7 -12.66 20.65 -4.02
CA THR A 7 -11.37 21.09 -4.53
C THR A 7 -11.56 21.76 -5.87
N THR A 8 -10.80 22.82 -6.10
CA THR A 8 -10.76 23.57 -7.36
C THR A 8 -9.40 23.34 -8.02
N PHE A 9 -9.40 23.12 -9.33
CA PHE A 9 -8.18 22.98 -10.11
C PHE A 9 -8.36 23.66 -11.46
N THR A 10 -7.25 24.10 -12.04
CA THR A 10 -7.21 24.65 -13.41
C THR A 10 -6.71 23.58 -14.36
N ALA A 11 -7.37 23.44 -15.51
CA ALA A 11 -6.96 22.52 -16.57
C ALA A 11 -7.19 23.17 -17.93
N PRO A 12 -6.45 22.76 -18.99
CA PRO A 12 -6.69 23.29 -20.32
C PRO A 12 -8.09 22.93 -20.83
N ASP A 13 -8.69 23.83 -21.61
CA ASP A 13 -10.08 23.72 -22.05
C ASP A 13 -10.34 22.49 -22.92
N ASP A 14 -9.36 22.09 -23.73
CA ASP A 14 -9.47 20.91 -24.59
C ASP A 14 -9.66 19.63 -23.76
N PHE A 15 -8.91 19.49 -22.66
CA PHE A 15 -9.04 18.35 -21.75
C PHE A 15 -10.40 18.36 -21.05
N LEU A 16 -10.89 19.53 -20.61
CA LEU A 16 -12.21 19.65 -20.00
C LEU A 16 -13.32 19.29 -20.98
N ARG A 17 -13.19 19.67 -22.25
CA ARG A 17 -14.15 19.34 -23.30
C ARG A 17 -14.24 17.84 -23.52
N VAL A 18 -13.10 17.17 -23.70
CA VAL A 18 -13.05 15.71 -23.88
C VAL A 18 -13.60 14.99 -22.65
N ALA A 19 -13.24 15.42 -21.44
CA ALA A 19 -13.72 14.82 -20.20
C ALA A 19 -15.26 14.94 -20.07
N LYS A 20 -15.84 16.08 -20.46
CA LYS A 20 -17.31 16.28 -20.46
C LYS A 20 -18.01 15.35 -21.45
N TYR A 21 -17.49 15.22 -22.68
CA TYR A 21 -18.05 14.28 -23.67
C TYR A 21 -18.00 12.84 -23.17
N TYR A 22 -16.87 12.44 -22.59
CA TYR A 22 -16.72 11.10 -22.03
C TYR A 22 -17.68 10.85 -20.86
N ALA A 23 -17.84 11.81 -19.95
CA ALA A 23 -18.82 11.74 -18.86
C ALA A 23 -20.27 11.61 -19.36
N LEU A 24 -20.63 12.37 -20.38
CA LEU A 24 -21.95 12.28 -21.04
C LEU A 24 -22.17 10.89 -21.64
N SER A 25 -21.19 10.35 -22.37
CA SER A 25 -21.27 9.01 -22.98
C SER A 25 -21.51 7.90 -21.94
N LYS A 26 -21.00 8.09 -20.72
CA LYS A 26 -21.11 7.16 -19.59
C LYS A 26 -22.30 7.44 -18.69
N LYS A 27 -23.10 8.48 -18.98
CA LYS A 27 -24.24 8.94 -18.17
C LYS A 27 -23.88 9.21 -16.70
N ILE A 28 -22.67 9.71 -16.46
CA ILE A 28 -22.18 10.07 -15.11
C ILE A 28 -21.81 11.54 -15.04
N SER A 29 -21.73 12.08 -13.82
CA SER A 29 -21.25 13.45 -13.61
C SER A 29 -19.75 13.57 -13.83
N LEU A 30 -19.28 14.76 -14.23
CA LEU A 30 -17.85 15.02 -14.39
C LEU A 30 -17.07 14.80 -13.07
N SER A 31 -17.65 15.20 -11.94
CA SER A 31 -17.03 15.01 -10.62
C SER A 31 -16.89 13.53 -10.26
N GLU A 32 -17.87 12.70 -10.61
CA GLU A 32 -17.82 11.26 -10.40
C GLU A 32 -16.76 10.61 -11.29
N LEU A 33 -16.67 11.03 -12.54
CA LEU A 33 -15.64 10.58 -13.47
C LEU A 33 -14.23 10.86 -12.95
N ILE A 34 -14.00 12.09 -12.47
CA ILE A 34 -12.72 12.49 -11.87
C ILE A 34 -12.41 11.64 -10.64
N ARG A 35 -13.40 11.41 -9.76
CA ARG A 35 -13.23 10.55 -8.57
C ARG A 35 -12.85 9.12 -8.95
N GLN A 36 -13.53 8.53 -9.93
CA GLN A 36 -13.23 7.16 -10.39
C GLN A 36 -11.81 7.08 -10.97
N SER A 37 -11.40 8.07 -11.77
CA SER A 37 -10.04 8.16 -12.31
C SER A 37 -8.99 8.29 -11.20
N LEU A 38 -9.23 9.14 -10.19
CA LEU A 38 -8.34 9.29 -9.04
C LEU A 38 -8.22 7.99 -8.25
N ILE A 39 -9.34 7.31 -7.96
CA ILE A 39 -9.34 6.01 -7.26
C ILE A 39 -8.54 4.98 -8.05
N LYS A 40 -8.72 4.91 -9.38
CA LYS A 40 -7.99 3.99 -10.25
C LYS A 40 -6.48 4.27 -10.19
N ASN A 41 -6.07 5.53 -10.28
CA ASN A 41 -4.66 5.92 -10.22
C ASN A 41 -4.04 5.68 -8.84
N MET A 42 -4.78 5.95 -7.75
CA MET A 42 -4.32 5.61 -6.40
C MET A 42 -4.14 4.10 -6.24
N LYS A 43 -5.10 3.28 -6.69
CA LYS A 43 -4.97 1.81 -6.62
C LYS A 43 -3.76 1.27 -7.39
N ILE A 44 -3.24 1.99 -8.39
CA ILE A 44 -2.02 1.62 -9.11
C ILE A 44 -0.76 2.04 -8.33
N ILE A 45 -0.79 3.19 -7.65
CA ILE A 45 0.37 3.73 -6.91
C ILE A 45 0.58 3.03 -5.55
N TYR A 46 -0.49 2.71 -4.82
CA TYR A 46 -0.38 2.10 -3.48
C TYR A 46 0.24 0.69 -3.40
N PRO A 47 0.06 -0.25 -4.35
CA PRO A 47 0.71 -1.56 -4.28
C PRO A 47 2.23 -1.49 -4.45
N LEU A 48 2.77 -0.42 -5.07
CA LEU A 48 4.21 -0.25 -5.28
C LEU A 48 4.95 0.10 -3.99
N VAL A 49 4.35 0.87 -3.08
CA VAL A 49 4.99 1.30 -1.83
C VAL A 49 4.99 0.19 -0.77
N LYS A 50 4.13 -0.82 -0.89
CA LYS A 50 4.07 -1.99 0.01
C LYS A 50 4.87 -3.21 -0.48
N LYS A 51 5.76 -3.07 -1.47
CA LYS A 51 6.76 -4.12 -1.73
C LYS A 51 7.82 -4.05 -0.62
N LYS A 52 7.43 -4.64 0.52
CA LYS A 52 8.26 -4.98 1.66
C LYS A 52 9.60 -5.47 1.12
N GLN A 53 10.69 -4.80 1.46
CA GLN A 53 12.04 -5.33 1.25
C GLN A 53 12.05 -6.73 1.86
N VAL A 54 11.97 -7.75 1.01
CA VAL A 54 12.12 -9.13 1.44
C VAL A 54 13.57 -9.20 1.90
N SER A 55 13.77 -9.31 3.21
CA SER A 55 15.11 -9.36 3.76
C SER A 55 15.81 -10.59 3.18
N MET A 56 17.09 -10.46 2.80
CA MET A 56 17.86 -11.58 2.24
C MET A 56 17.85 -12.82 3.15
N LEU A 57 17.61 -12.61 4.46
CA LEU A 57 17.37 -13.63 5.48
C LEU A 57 16.11 -14.47 5.25
N ASP A 58 15.02 -13.89 4.72
CA ASP A 58 13.79 -14.63 4.40
C ASP A 58 13.99 -15.55 3.19
N LEU A 59 14.84 -15.15 2.25
CA LEU A 59 15.24 -15.98 1.11
C LEU A 59 16.20 -17.11 1.53
N ALA A 60 17.13 -16.84 2.45
CA ALA A 60 18.02 -17.86 3.02
C ALA A 60 17.27 -18.95 3.81
N GLY A 61 16.08 -18.63 4.35
CA GLY A 61 15.19 -19.62 4.95
C GLY A 61 14.44 -20.50 3.94
N MET A 62 14.30 -20.05 2.68
CA MET A 62 13.64 -20.82 1.61
C MET A 62 14.61 -21.77 0.90
N TYR A 63 15.88 -21.37 0.74
CA TYR A 63 16.95 -22.25 0.29
C TYR A 63 17.51 -22.95 1.52
N ASN A 64 17.00 -24.14 1.85
CA ASN A 64 17.39 -24.99 2.99
C ASN A 64 18.91 -25.19 3.15
N LEU A 65 19.63 -24.16 3.58
CA LEU A 65 21.03 -24.21 3.99
C LEU A 65 21.08 -24.72 5.44
N GLY A 66 20.57 -25.94 5.66
CA GLY A 66 20.82 -26.84 6.80
C GLY A 66 20.74 -26.31 8.24
N GLY A 67 20.39 -25.05 8.46
CA GLY A 67 20.45 -24.37 9.75
C GLY A 67 19.06 -24.17 10.32
N LYS A 68 18.87 -24.56 11.58
CA LYS A 68 17.63 -24.28 12.32
C LYS A 68 17.40 -22.76 12.33
N LYS A 69 16.20 -22.33 11.93
CA LYS A 69 15.77 -20.93 11.99
C LYS A 69 16.08 -20.36 13.39
N PRO A 70 16.79 -19.23 13.52
CA PRO A 70 17.12 -18.70 14.83
C PRO A 70 15.83 -18.41 15.61
N PRO A 71 15.79 -18.73 16.92
CA PRO A 71 14.62 -18.46 17.74
C PRO A 71 14.33 -16.96 17.76
N SER A 72 13.04 -16.61 17.84
CA SER A 72 12.60 -15.23 17.94
C SER A 72 13.27 -14.52 19.12
N ARG A 73 13.69 -13.27 18.93
CA ARG A 73 14.40 -12.45 19.94
C ARG A 73 13.76 -12.48 21.34
N ASN A 74 12.44 -12.54 21.42
CA ASN A 74 11.71 -12.63 22.70
C ASN A 74 12.05 -13.90 23.48
N LYS A 75 12.19 -15.05 22.81
CA LYS A 75 12.56 -16.32 23.44
C LYS A 75 13.99 -16.27 24.00
N LEU A 76 14.91 -15.61 23.29
CA LEU A 76 16.28 -15.42 23.77
C LEU A 76 16.33 -14.54 25.03
N TYR A 77 15.51 -13.51 25.10
CA TYR A 77 15.39 -12.69 26.31
C TYR A 77 14.80 -13.47 27.48
N GLU A 78 13.75 -14.25 27.26
CA GLU A 78 13.15 -15.10 28.30
C GLU A 78 14.13 -16.16 28.82
N GLU A 79 14.88 -16.82 27.92
CA GLU A 79 15.93 -17.78 28.30
C GLU A 79 17.04 -17.11 29.11
N HIS A 80 17.48 -15.91 28.70
CA HIS A 80 18.49 -15.16 29.43
C HIS A 80 18.02 -14.72 30.82
N ILE A 81 16.77 -14.26 30.94
CA ILE A 81 16.16 -13.88 32.22
C ILE A 81 16.02 -15.12 33.12
N LYS A 82 15.49 -16.23 32.59
CA LYS A 82 15.39 -17.50 33.34
C LYS A 82 16.75 -17.95 33.86
N LYS A 83 17.79 -17.90 33.02
CA LYS A 83 19.15 -18.31 33.40
C LYS A 83 19.77 -17.38 34.45
N LYS A 84 19.41 -16.09 34.48
CA LYS A 84 19.83 -15.12 35.50
C LYS A 84 19.09 -15.24 36.83
N ILE A 85 17.83 -15.71 36.81
CA ILE A 85 16.99 -15.86 38.02
C ILE A 85 17.20 -17.23 38.67
N SER A 86 17.61 -18.25 37.89
CA SER A 86 17.93 -19.59 38.38
C SER A 86 19.37 -19.73 38.92
N LEU A 87 20.01 -18.62 39.27
CA LEU A 87 21.32 -18.48 39.92
C LEU A 87 21.15 -17.54 41.12
#